data_AF-A0A8S1Q7L9-F1
#
_entry.id   AF-A0A8S1Q7L9-F1
#
_cell.length_a   1.000
_cell.length_b   1.000
_cell.length_c   1.000
_cell.angle_alpha   90.00
_cell.angle_beta   90.00
_cell.angle_gamma   90.00
#
_symmetry.space_group_name_H-M   'P 1'
#
loop_
_entity.id
_entity.type
_entity.pdbx_description
1 polymer ?
#
loop_
_entity_poly.entity_id
_entity_poly.type
_entity_poly.pdbx_seq_one_letter_code
_entity_poly.pdbx_strand_id
1 'polypeptide(L)'
;MNQNQGQISQPNQNEEFVYFESKGLDILIKQMGFEEIVQFDDKPRQMIIDIGNEFMNKLLEESMRVSQKRQQNDDQKTQKPKLAIQDVKFALENCLRMPQQNFSIEKDL
;
A
#
# COMPACT_ATOMS: atom_id res chain seq x y z
N MET A 1 -21.12 -24.49 -32.85
CA MET A 1 -20.06 -24.51 -31.83
C MET A 1 -18.86 -23.79 -32.40
N ASN A 2 -18.47 -22.64 -31.85
CA ASN A 2 -17.08 -22.18 -31.86
C ASN A 2 -16.92 -21.15 -30.75
N GLN A 3 -16.22 -21.57 -29.69
CA GLN A 3 -15.84 -20.75 -28.56
C GLN A 3 -14.63 -19.90 -28.98
N ASN A 4 -14.76 -18.57 -28.95
CA ASN A 4 -13.58 -17.69 -28.87
C ASN A 4 -13.33 -17.44 -27.38
N GLN A 5 -12.37 -18.19 -26.83
CA GLN A 5 -11.84 -17.99 -25.49
C GLN A 5 -10.99 -16.72 -25.46
N GLY A 6 -11.21 -15.92 -24.42
CA GLY A 6 -10.57 -14.64 -24.20
C GLY A 6 -9.06 -14.75 -24.04
N GLN A 7 -8.34 -13.90 -24.77
CA GLN A 7 -6.98 -13.51 -24.40
C GLN A 7 -7.07 -12.65 -23.15
N ILE A 8 -6.83 -13.28 -22.00
CA ILE A 8 -6.54 -12.59 -20.75
C ILE A 8 -5.11 -12.06 -20.93
N SER A 9 -4.97 -10.78 -21.25
CA SER A 9 -3.70 -10.06 -21.16
C SER A 9 -3.21 -10.18 -19.72
N GLN A 10 -2.07 -10.86 -19.53
CA GLN A 10 -1.35 -10.80 -18.26
C GLN A 10 -1.01 -9.34 -17.97
N PRO A 11 -1.29 -8.80 -16.76
CA PRO A 11 -0.82 -7.47 -16.41
C PRO A 11 0.70 -7.49 -16.46
N ASN A 12 1.25 -6.58 -17.25
CA ASN A 12 2.69 -6.36 -17.40
C ASN A 12 3.26 -6.06 -16.00
N GLN A 13 4.05 -6.97 -15.44
CA GLN A 13 4.40 -6.99 -14.00
C GLN A 13 5.43 -5.92 -13.56
N ASN A 14 5.71 -4.91 -14.38
CA ASN A 14 6.76 -3.91 -14.13
C ASN A 14 6.27 -2.46 -14.20
N GLU A 15 4.99 -2.19 -13.90
CA GLU A 15 4.58 -0.82 -13.59
C GLU A 15 4.81 -0.55 -12.10
N GLU A 16 5.88 0.19 -11.79
CA GLU A 16 6.08 0.77 -10.47
C GLU A 16 5.03 1.85 -10.27
N PHE A 17 3.96 1.50 -9.56
CA PHE A 17 2.89 2.45 -9.24
C PHE A 17 3.44 3.51 -8.27
N VAL A 18 3.46 4.76 -8.71
CA VAL A 18 3.77 5.92 -7.85
C VAL A 18 2.49 6.28 -7.09
N TYR A 19 2.46 6.02 -5.79
CA TYR A 19 1.30 6.28 -4.93
C TYR A 19 1.42 7.61 -4.16
N PHE A 20 2.65 8.08 -3.98
CA PHE A 20 2.99 9.29 -3.25
C PHE A 20 3.85 10.18 -4.15
N GLU A 21 3.34 11.36 -4.49
CA GLU A 21 4.01 12.34 -5.35
C GLU A 21 4.35 13.61 -4.57
N SER A 22 5.07 14.56 -5.20
CA SER A 22 5.47 15.84 -4.60
C SER A 22 4.30 16.59 -3.94
N LYS A 23 3.11 16.58 -4.55
CA LYS A 23 1.89 17.19 -3.97
C LYS A 23 1.44 16.50 -2.68
N GLY A 24 1.59 15.18 -2.60
CA GLY A 24 1.29 14.42 -1.39
C GLY A 24 2.21 14.80 -0.24
N LEU A 25 3.49 15.02 -0.54
CA LEU A 25 4.46 15.52 0.44
C LEU A 25 4.14 16.95 0.90
N ASP A 26 3.73 17.85 0.00
CA ASP A 26 3.33 19.21 0.37
C ASP A 26 2.13 19.22 1.32
N ILE A 27 1.15 18.35 1.09
CA ILE A 27 -0.01 18.19 1.97
C ILE A 27 0.44 17.71 3.36
N LEU A 28 1.35 16.73 3.44
CA LEU A 28 1.87 16.23 4.72
C LEU A 28 2.65 17.31 5.47
N ILE A 29 3.54 18.05 4.79
CA ILE A 29 4.31 19.15 5.39
C ILE A 29 3.35 20.19 6.00
N LYS A 30 2.30 20.56 5.27
CA LYS A 30 1.29 21.49 5.75
C LYS A 30 0.52 20.96 6.94
N GLN A 31 0.08 19.70 6.91
CA GLN A 31 -0.64 19.07 8.02
C GLN A 31 0.20 18.98 9.29
N MET A 32 1.52 18.79 9.16
CA MET A 32 2.44 18.79 10.28
C MET A 32 2.81 20.19 10.79
N GLY A 33 2.38 21.26 10.11
CA GLY A 33 2.74 22.63 10.47
C GLY A 33 4.21 22.96 10.18
N PHE A 34 4.81 22.25 9.23
CA PHE A 34 6.23 22.40 8.88
C PHE A 34 6.48 23.31 7.67
N GLU A 35 5.43 23.86 7.06
CA GLU A 35 5.53 24.69 5.85
C GLU A 35 6.42 25.94 6.03
N GLU A 36 6.52 26.47 7.25
CA GLU A 36 7.39 27.62 7.57
C GLU A 36 8.78 27.22 8.08
N ILE A 37 8.98 25.94 8.41
CA ILE A 37 10.19 25.44 9.09
C ILE A 37 11.08 24.66 8.11
N VAL A 38 10.48 23.97 7.15
CA VAL A 38 11.18 23.03 6.29
C VAL A 38 11.31 23.57 4.88
N GLN A 39 12.55 23.90 4.50
CA GLN A 39 12.94 24.07 3.10
C GLN A 39 13.55 22.76 2.62
N PHE A 40 12.87 22.07 1.72
CA PHE A 40 13.44 20.89 1.06
C PHE A 40 14.10 21.29 -0.25
N ASP A 41 15.40 21.01 -0.35
CA ASP A 41 16.05 20.88 -1.65
C ASP A 41 15.41 19.72 -2.44
N ASP A 42 15.51 19.78 -3.77
CA ASP A 42 14.89 18.79 -4.67
C ASP A 42 15.30 17.35 -4.36
N LYS A 43 16.57 17.13 -3.95
CA LYS A 43 17.11 15.79 -3.71
C LYS A 43 16.56 15.14 -2.41
N PRO A 44 16.61 15.78 -1.23
CA PRO A 44 15.91 15.30 -0.03
C PRO A 44 14.41 15.08 -0.26
N ARG A 45 13.75 15.98 -0.99
CA ARG A 45 12.33 15.85 -1.36
C ARG A 45 12.07 14.56 -2.14
N GLN A 46 12.85 14.32 -3.20
CA GLN A 46 12.72 13.10 -4.00
C GLN A 46 12.98 11.84 -3.17
N MET A 47 13.99 11.86 -2.31
CA MET A 47 14.30 10.71 -1.45
C MET A 47 13.15 10.35 -0.49
N ILE A 48 12.47 11.35 0.09
CA ILE A 48 11.29 11.10 0.94
C ILE A 48 10.15 10.50 0.12
N ILE A 49 9.96 11.01 -1.11
CA ILE A 49 8.95 10.50 -2.03
C ILE A 49 9.23 9.02 -2.36
N ASP A 50 10.47 8.69 -2.71
CA ASP A 50 10.90 7.34 -3.05
C ASP A 50 10.69 6.38 -1.88
N ILE A 51 11.10 6.77 -0.67
CA ILE A 51 10.89 5.98 0.57
C ILE A 51 9.40 5.78 0.84
N GLY A 52 8.58 6.82 0.63
CA GLY A 52 7.13 6.73 0.79
C GLY A 52 6.51 5.70 -0.17
N ASN A 53 6.93 5.71 -1.44
CA ASN A 53 6.47 4.73 -2.42
C ASN A 53 6.96 3.31 -2.13
N GLU A 54 8.24 3.14 -1.74
CA GLU A 54 8.79 1.85 -1.34
C GLU A 54 8.02 1.26 -0.15
N PHE A 55 7.72 2.10 0.85
CA PHE A 55 6.90 1.69 1.99
C PHE A 55 5.50 1.23 1.57
N MET A 56 4.82 1.99 0.69
CA MET A 56 3.48 1.62 0.19
C MET A 56 3.49 0.29 -0.57
N ASN A 57 4.51 0.08 -1.42
CA ASN A 57 4.70 -1.18 -2.13
C ASN A 57 4.91 -2.35 -1.15
N LYS A 58 5.77 -2.16 -0.15
CA LYS A 58 6.04 -3.19 0.86
C LYS A 58 4.82 -3.49 1.73
N LEU A 59 4.05 -2.47 2.11
CA LEU A 59 2.81 -2.63 2.84
C LEU A 59 1.79 -3.44 2.03
N LEU A 60 1.61 -3.14 0.75
CA LEU A 60 0.71 -3.89 -0.11
C LEU A 60 1.15 -5.36 -0.27
N GLU A 61 2.45 -5.60 -0.49
CA GLU A 61 3.02 -6.94 -0.60
C GLU A 61 2.73 -7.78 0.65
N GLU A 62 3.05 -7.27 1.83
CA GLU A 62 2.84 -7.99 3.09
C GLU A 62 1.35 -8.19 3.39
N SER A 63 0.52 -7.19 3.11
CA SER A 63 -0.93 -7.29 3.29
C SER A 63 -1.55 -8.35 2.38
N MET A 64 -1.10 -8.44 1.12
CA MET A 64 -1.52 -9.49 0.20
C MET A 64 -1.04 -10.88 0.63
N ARG A 65 0.19 -10.99 1.13
CA ARG A 65 0.73 -12.25 1.68
C ARG A 65 -0.09 -12.75 2.87
N VAL A 66 -0.51 -11.86 3.77
CA VAL A 66 -1.39 -12.20 4.91
C VAL A 66 -2.76 -12.63 4.42
N SER A 67 -3.35 -11.90 3.47
CA SER A 67 -4.66 -12.21 2.88
C SER A 67 -4.68 -13.60 2.22
N GLN A 68 -3.63 -13.93 1.47
CA GLN A 68 -3.47 -15.24 0.84
C GLN A 68 -3.38 -16.36 1.87
N LYS A 69 -2.60 -16.18 2.94
CA LYS A 69 -2.49 -17.16 4.02
C LYS A 69 -3.82 -17.40 4.73
N ARG A 70 -4.60 -16.35 4.98
CA ARG A 70 -5.94 -16.48 5.57
C ARG A 70 -6.84 -17.35 4.68
N GLN A 71 -6.86 -17.07 3.37
CA GLN A 71 -7.74 -17.75 2.42
C GLN A 71 -7.27 -19.14 2.00
N GLN A 72 -6.00 -19.50 2.26
CA GLN A 72 -5.53 -20.87 2.12
C GLN A 72 -6.09 -21.80 3.22
N ASN A 73 -6.45 -21.23 4.38
CA ASN A 73 -7.04 -21.99 5.48
C ASN A 73 -8.57 -22.12 5.36
N ASP A 74 -9.21 -21.25 4.58
CA ASP A 74 -10.61 -21.38 4.20
C ASP A 74 -10.69 -22.24 2.93
N ASP A 75 -11.55 -23.27 2.90
CA ASP A 75 -11.69 -24.23 1.77
C ASP A 75 -12.15 -23.64 0.41
N GLN A 76 -12.07 -22.33 0.21
CA GLN A 76 -12.44 -21.62 -1.02
C GLN A 76 -11.24 -21.40 -1.96
N LYS A 77 -10.74 -22.48 -2.57
CA LYS A 77 -9.59 -22.49 -3.49
C LYS A 77 -9.79 -21.79 -4.86
N THR A 78 -10.85 -21.00 -5.06
CA THR A 78 -11.24 -20.56 -6.42
C THR A 78 -11.51 -19.06 -6.60
N GLN A 79 -11.31 -18.21 -5.58
CA GLN A 79 -11.47 -16.76 -5.74
C GLN A 79 -10.15 -16.00 -5.59
N LYS A 80 -10.02 -14.90 -6.33
CA LYS A 80 -8.91 -13.94 -6.16
C LYS A 80 -8.89 -13.46 -4.71
N PRO A 81 -7.71 -13.36 -4.07
CA PRO A 81 -7.63 -12.97 -2.69
C PRO A 81 -8.20 -11.57 -2.47
N LYS A 82 -9.29 -11.49 -1.68
CA LYS A 82 -9.85 -10.21 -1.25
C LYS A 82 -9.04 -9.66 -0.07
N LEU A 83 -8.43 -8.50 -0.25
CA LEU A 83 -7.72 -7.81 0.81
C LEU A 83 -8.73 -7.24 1.84
N ALA A 84 -8.60 -7.63 3.10
CA ALA A 84 -9.42 -7.14 4.20
C ALA A 84 -8.62 -6.16 5.07
N ILE A 85 -9.31 -5.27 5.77
CA ILE A 85 -8.70 -4.27 6.66
C ILE A 85 -7.77 -4.94 7.70
N GLN A 86 -8.18 -6.09 8.24
CA GLN A 86 -7.36 -6.85 9.19
C GLN A 86 -6.02 -7.35 8.62
N ASP A 87 -5.92 -7.57 7.31
CA ASP A 87 -4.66 -7.96 6.67
C ASP A 87 -3.64 -6.82 6.70
N VAL A 88 -4.11 -5.61 6.39
CA VAL A 88 -3.30 -4.39 6.42
C VAL A 88 -2.88 -4.06 7.84
N LYS A 89 -3.82 -4.16 8.80
CA LYS A 89 -3.54 -3.96 10.22
C LYS A 89 -2.46 -4.92 10.74
N PHE A 90 -2.60 -6.21 10.42
CA PHE A 90 -1.64 -7.22 10.80
C PHE A 90 -0.26 -6.99 10.16
N ALA A 91 -0.23 -6.64 8.87
CA ALA A 91 1.01 -6.36 8.15
C ALA A 91 1.77 -5.17 8.76
N LEU A 92 1.08 -4.07 9.08
CA LEU A 92 1.67 -2.90 9.74
C LEU A 92 2.34 -3.28 11.08
N GLU A 93 1.61 -3.98 11.95
CA GLU A 93 2.09 -4.28 13.30
C GLU A 93 3.17 -5.37 13.33
N ASN A 94 2.96 -6.45 12.58
CA ASN A 94 3.74 -7.68 12.75
C ASN A 94 4.80 -7.88 11.68
N CYS A 95 4.62 -7.31 10.48
CA CYS A 95 5.56 -7.45 9.37
C CYS A 95 6.46 -6.21 9.26
N LEU A 96 5.87 -5.02 9.31
CA LEU A 96 6.58 -3.74 9.19
C LEU A 96 6.99 -3.14 10.54
N ARG A 97 6.54 -3.73 11.65
CA ARG A 97 6.85 -3.28 13.03
C ARG A 97 6.52 -1.79 13.25
N MET A 98 5.47 -1.30 12.59
CA MET A 98 4.94 0.04 12.82
C MET A 98 3.78 -0.03 13.82
N PRO A 99 3.93 0.53 15.03
CA PRO A 99 2.86 0.52 16.03
C PRO A 99 1.65 1.31 15.53
N GLN A 100 0.44 0.76 15.65
CA GLN A 100 -0.79 1.45 15.25
C GLN A 100 -1.18 2.65 16.12
N GLN A 101 -0.41 2.97 17.17
CA GLN A 101 -0.69 4.12 18.04
C GLN A 101 -0.80 5.46 17.27
N ASN A 102 -0.28 5.54 16.04
CA ASN A 102 -0.35 6.72 15.18
C ASN A 102 -1.39 6.63 14.06
N PHE A 103 -2.06 5.49 13.87
CA PHE A 103 -3.10 5.30 12.87
C PHE A 103 -4.43 5.15 13.58
N SER A 104 -5.05 6.27 13.97
CA SER A 104 -6.46 6.30 14.37
C SER A 104 -7.34 5.93 13.17
N ILE A 105 -7.38 4.65 12.81
CA ILE A 105 -8.44 4.04 12.00
C ILE A 105 -9.55 3.63 12.99
N GLU A 106 -10.07 4.63 13.68
CA GLU A 106 -11.18 4.58 14.64
C GLU A 106 -11.97 5.86 14.38
N LYS A 107 -13.23 5.89 13.96
CA LYS A 107 -14.32 4.91 13.94
C LYS A 107 -15.28 5.34 12.82
N ASP A 108 -15.52 4.52 11.82
CA ASP A 108 -16.74 4.57 11.00
C ASP A 108 -16.92 3.19 10.35
N LEU A 109 -17.41 2.25 11.16
CA LEU A 109 -18.14 1.05 10.75
C LEU A 109 -19.47 1.07 11.50
#